data_AF-A0A0V0GIF9-F1
#
_entry.id   AF-A0A0V0GIF9-F1
#
_cell.length_a   1.000
_cell.length_b   1.000
_cell.length_c   1.000
_cell.angle_alpha   90.00
_cell.angle_beta   90.00
_cell.angle_gamma   90.00
#
_symmetry.space_group_name_H-M   'P 1'
#
loop_
_entity.id
_entity.type
_entity.pdbx_description
1 polymer ?
#
loop_
_entity_poly.entity_id
_entity_poly.type
_entity_poly.pdbx_seq_one_letter_code
_entity_poly.pdbx_strand_id
1 'polypeptide(L)'
;MYSKFGRIEAARHVFDSMPERNSASWNNMVSGYVKMGLYWDAVVLFVEMWGCGIQPNGYFIASLLTALSKLENMVLEGFQIHGLVLKYGLLNDVFVGTSYLHFYGVYGLPCSAKTLFEEMPERNVVT
;
A
#
# COMPACT_ATOMS: atom_id res chain seq x y z
N MET A 1 -2.45 15.45 -20.44
CA MET A 1 -1.77 15.00 -19.20
C MET A 1 -1.90 15.99 -18.04
N TYR A 2 -1.79 17.31 -18.25
CA TYR A 2 -1.78 18.31 -17.15
C TYR A 2 -3.07 18.46 -16.31
N SER A 3 -4.26 18.13 -16.85
CA SER A 3 -5.53 18.31 -16.12
C SER A 3 -5.72 17.34 -14.95
N LYS A 4 -5.08 16.15 -14.98
CA LYS A 4 -5.16 15.16 -13.89
C LYS A 4 -4.27 15.53 -12.69
N PHE A 5 -3.07 16.04 -12.95
CA PHE A 5 -2.13 16.50 -11.92
C PHE A 5 -2.66 17.73 -11.16
N GLY A 6 -3.21 18.73 -11.86
CA GLY A 6 -3.85 19.86 -11.17
C GLY A 6 -5.05 19.47 -10.30
N ARG A 7 -5.72 18.35 -10.59
CA ARG A 7 -6.80 17.82 -9.75
C ARG A 7 -6.30 17.10 -8.50
N ILE A 8 -5.17 16.38 -8.56
CA ILE A 8 -4.61 15.72 -7.37
C ILE A 8 -4.00 16.74 -6.41
N GLU A 9 -3.38 17.81 -6.91
CA GLU A 9 -2.91 18.93 -6.09
C GLU A 9 -4.06 19.65 -5.38
N ALA A 10 -5.15 19.94 -6.11
CA ALA A 10 -6.36 20.50 -5.51
C ALA A 10 -6.97 19.55 -4.46
N ALA A 11 -7.02 18.25 -4.74
CA ALA A 11 -7.48 17.25 -3.77
C ALA A 11 -6.59 17.22 -2.52
N ARG A 12 -5.26 17.34 -2.69
CA ARG A 12 -4.32 17.43 -1.57
C ARG A 12 -4.54 18.68 -0.73
N HIS A 13 -4.74 19.84 -1.37
CA HIS A 13 -5.05 21.07 -0.67
C HIS A 13 -6.35 20.96 0.17
N VAL A 14 -7.40 20.37 -0.40
CA VAL A 14 -8.65 20.10 0.34
C VAL A 14 -8.39 19.18 1.53
N PHE A 15 -7.66 18.09 1.31
CA PHE A 15 -7.29 17.13 2.35
C PHE A 15 -6.46 17.76 3.48
N ASP A 16 -5.51 18.64 3.16
CA ASP A 16 -4.69 19.37 4.13
C ASP A 16 -5.50 20.42 4.89
N SER A 17 -6.58 20.95 4.29
CA SER A 17 -7.47 21.92 4.92
C SER A 17 -8.56 21.27 5.80
N MET A 18 -8.70 19.94 5.81
CA MET A 18 -9.70 19.25 6.63
C MET A 18 -9.33 19.35 8.13
N PRO A 19 -10.21 19.89 9.00
CA PRO A 19 -9.95 19.98 10.43
C PRO A 19 -9.91 18.61 11.10
N GLU A 20 -10.69 17.66 10.60
CA GLU A 20 -10.68 16.25 11.02
C GLU A 20 -10.56 15.35 9.79
N ARG A 21 -9.58 14.44 9.81
CA ARG A 21 -9.37 13.45 8.76
C ARG A 21 -9.76 12.08 9.29
N ASN A 22 -10.69 11.43 8.60
CA ASN A 22 -11.13 10.06 8.90
C ASN A 22 -10.55 9.06 7.89
N SER A 23 -10.67 7.76 8.16
CA SER A 23 -10.12 6.71 7.30
C SER A 23 -10.56 6.82 5.83
N ALA A 24 -11.77 7.29 5.55
CA ALA A 24 -12.26 7.49 4.19
C ALA A 24 -11.52 8.63 3.46
N SER A 25 -11.24 9.75 4.13
CA SER A 25 -10.47 10.87 3.55
C SER A 25 -9.04 10.46 3.19
N TRP A 26 -8.37 9.71 4.08
CA TRP A 26 -7.05 9.13 3.82
C TRP A 26 -7.10 8.16 2.63
N ASN A 27 -8.04 7.20 2.65
CA ASN A 27 -8.18 6.21 1.58
C ASN A 27 -8.40 6.86 0.21
N ASN A 28 -9.23 7.90 0.14
CA ASN A 28 -9.50 8.62 -1.11
C ASN A 28 -8.25 9.32 -1.64
N MET A 29 -7.50 10.00 -0.77
CA MET A 29 -6.31 10.73 -1.18
C MET A 29 -5.21 9.77 -1.64
N VAL A 30 -4.97 8.68 -0.90
CA VAL A 30 -3.97 7.69 -1.27
C VAL A 30 -4.37 6.95 -2.56
N SER A 31 -5.64 6.59 -2.73
CA SER A 31 -6.14 6.02 -3.99
C SER A 31 -5.96 6.98 -5.17
N GLY A 32 -6.14 8.28 -4.93
CA GLY A 32 -5.86 9.34 -5.89
C GLY A 32 -4.41 9.31 -6.35
N TYR A 33 -3.46 9.28 -5.41
CA TYR A 33 -2.03 9.19 -5.72
C TYR A 33 -1.68 7.92 -6.51
N VAL A 34 -2.17 6.75 -6.10
CA VAL A 34 -1.96 5.48 -6.82
C VAL A 34 -2.48 5.54 -8.25
N LYS A 35 -3.67 6.12 -8.48
CA LYS A 35 -4.24 6.28 -9.83
C LYS A 35 -3.45 7.24 -10.71
N MET A 36 -2.73 8.19 -10.13
CA MET A 36 -1.88 9.16 -10.84
C MET A 36 -0.45 8.66 -11.07
N GLY A 37 -0.08 7.50 -10.53
CA GLY A 37 1.29 7.00 -10.59
C GLY A 37 2.23 7.60 -9.54
N LEU A 38 1.68 8.30 -8.54
CA LEU A 38 2.41 8.99 -7.48
C LEU A 38 2.57 8.07 -6.27
N TYR A 39 3.25 6.93 -6.46
CA TYR A 39 3.30 5.86 -5.45
C TYR A 39 4.05 6.26 -4.19
N TRP A 40 5.09 7.08 -4.32
CA TRP A 40 5.85 7.52 -3.16
C TRP A 40 5.03 8.46 -2.28
N ASP A 41 4.29 9.41 -2.89
CA ASP A 41 3.33 10.24 -2.17
C ASP A 41 2.25 9.39 -1.49
N ALA A 42 1.81 8.30 -2.14
CA ALA A 42 0.87 7.36 -1.55
C ALA A 42 1.45 6.64 -0.31
N VAL A 43 2.72 6.22 -0.35
CA VAL A 43 3.41 5.58 0.78
C VAL A 43 3.67 6.57 1.91
N VAL A 44 4.13 7.79 1.61
CA VAL A 44 4.35 8.85 2.61
C VAL A 44 3.04 9.17 3.33
N LEU A 45 1.95 9.35 2.56
CA LEU A 45 0.64 9.64 3.12
C LEU A 45 0.12 8.47 3.98
N PHE A 46 0.44 7.22 3.62
CA PHE A 46 0.13 6.05 4.44
C PHE A 46 0.87 6.05 5.79
N VAL A 47 2.15 6.42 5.78
CA VAL A 47 2.94 6.53 7.03
C VAL A 47 2.40 7.66 7.92
N GLU A 48 2.00 8.79 7.33
CA GLU A 48 1.34 9.89 8.03
C GLU A 48 0.01 9.45 8.67
N MET A 49 -0.82 8.70 7.93
CA MET A 49 -2.08 8.13 8.43
C MET A 49 -1.87 7.32 9.71
N TRP A 50 -0.83 6.48 9.72
CA TRP A 50 -0.46 5.68 10.89
C TRP A 50 0.02 6.55 12.06
N GLY A 51 0.82 7.58 11.78
CA GLY A 51 1.29 8.55 12.78
C GLY A 51 0.14 9.30 13.47
N CYS A 52 -0.99 9.48 12.79
CA CYS A 52 -2.22 10.04 13.33
C CYS A 52 -3.08 9.02 14.11
N GLY A 53 -2.62 7.78 14.29
CA GLY A 53 -3.36 6.72 15.00
C GLY A 53 -4.49 6.09 14.20
N ILE A 54 -4.59 6.38 12.90
CA ILE A 54 -5.63 5.83 12.04
C ILE A 54 -5.07 4.57 11.38
N GLN A 55 -5.63 3.41 11.73
CA GLN A 55 -5.20 2.16 11.11
C GLN A 55 -5.61 2.11 9.63
N PRO A 56 -4.66 1.89 8.72
CA PRO A 56 -4.95 1.51 7.35
C PRO A 56 -5.63 0.15 7.29
N ASN A 57 -6.60 0.03 6.40
CA ASN A 57 -7.27 -1.23 6.10
C ASN A 57 -6.36 -2.11 5.22
N GLY A 58 -6.30 -3.43 5.43
CA GLY A 58 -5.49 -4.32 4.59
C GLY A 58 -5.88 -4.31 3.11
N TYR A 59 -7.13 -3.98 2.78
CA TYR A 59 -7.57 -3.71 1.40
C TYR A 59 -6.74 -2.60 0.71
N PHE A 60 -6.32 -1.59 1.48
CA PHE A 60 -5.49 -0.51 0.96
C PHE A 60 -4.11 -1.02 0.55
N ILE A 61 -3.43 -1.74 1.46
CA ILE A 61 -2.10 -2.32 1.19
C ILE A 61 -2.17 -3.26 -0.01
N ALA A 62 -3.21 -4.09 -0.09
CA ALA A 62 -3.45 -4.95 -1.23
C ALA A 62 -3.55 -4.17 -2.56
N SER A 63 -4.29 -3.07 -2.55
CA SER A 63 -4.45 -2.19 -3.72
C SER A 63 -3.15 -1.51 -4.12
N LEU A 64 -2.36 -1.05 -3.14
CA LEU A 64 -1.04 -0.44 -3.37
C LEU A 64 -0.07 -1.46 -3.99
N LEU A 65 0.02 -2.66 -3.42
CA LEU A 65 0.89 -3.74 -3.94
C LEU A 65 0.51 -4.18 -5.35
N THR A 66 -0.79 -4.27 -5.63
CA THR A 66 -1.29 -4.58 -6.98
C THR A 66 -0.95 -3.49 -7.99
N ALA A 67 -0.85 -2.23 -7.56
CA ALA A 67 -0.41 -1.15 -8.42
C ALA A 67 1.11 -1.20 -8.63
N LEU A 68 1.88 -1.47 -7.57
CA LEU A 68 3.33 -1.60 -7.63
C LEU A 68 3.79 -2.83 -8.45
N SER A 69 3.01 -3.91 -8.46
CA SER A 69 3.31 -5.09 -9.28
C SER A 69 3.16 -4.84 -10.78
N LYS A 70 2.46 -3.79 -11.20
CA LYS A 70 2.24 -3.44 -12.62
C LYS A 70 3.33 -2.56 -13.22
N LEU A 71 4.32 -2.16 -12.44
CA LEU A 71 5.34 -1.21 -12.84
C LEU A 71 6.68 -1.90 -12.99
N GLU A 72 7.49 -1.44 -13.92
CA GLU A 72 8.88 -1.90 -14.02
C GLU A 72 9.71 -1.11 -12.98
N ASN A 73 10.34 -1.82 -12.04
CA ASN A 73 11.29 -1.32 -11.03
C ASN A 73 10.76 -0.85 -9.67
N MET A 74 9.61 -1.29 -9.18
CA MET A 74 9.14 -0.94 -7.81
C MET A 74 9.50 -1.98 -6.73
N VAL A 75 10.55 -2.78 -6.96
CA VAL A 75 10.98 -3.85 -6.05
C VAL A 75 11.41 -3.28 -4.68
N LEU A 76 12.16 -2.19 -4.69
CA LEU A 76 12.71 -1.59 -3.47
C LEU A 76 11.61 -1.05 -2.57
N GLU A 77 10.64 -0.35 -3.16
CA GLU A 77 9.45 0.18 -2.50
C GLU A 77 8.61 -0.95 -1.92
N GLY A 78 8.46 -2.05 -2.64
CA GLY A 78 7.80 -3.26 -2.12
C GLY A 78 8.47 -3.81 -0.87
N PHE A 79 9.80 -3.84 -0.81
CA PHE A 79 10.52 -4.26 0.42
C PHE A 79 10.33 -3.28 1.58
N GLN A 80 10.31 -1.98 1.31
CA GLN A 80 10.07 -0.98 2.35
C GLN A 80 8.67 -1.11 2.94
N ILE A 81 7.66 -1.28 2.08
CA ILE A 81 6.28 -1.53 2.52
C ILE A 81 6.19 -2.87 3.26
N HIS A 82 7.01 -3.87 2.91
CA HIS A 82 6.97 -5.17 3.57
C HIS A 82 7.44 -5.01 5.03
N GLY A 83 8.54 -4.28 5.24
CA GLY A 83 9.00 -3.93 6.58
C GLY A 83 7.93 -3.19 7.40
N LEU A 84 7.16 -2.28 6.78
CA LEU A 84 6.03 -1.62 7.45
C LEU A 84 4.91 -2.61 7.79
N VAL A 85 4.54 -3.49 6.86
CA VAL A 85 3.50 -4.50 7.07
C VAL A 85 3.84 -5.45 8.23
N LEU A 86 5.08 -5.90 8.32
CA LEU A 86 5.57 -6.72 9.43
C LEU A 86 5.58 -5.94 10.74
N LYS A 87 6.17 -4.74 10.74
CA LYS A 87 6.29 -3.88 11.93
C LYS A 87 4.94 -3.60 12.59
N TYR A 88 3.90 -3.47 11.76
CA TYR A 88 2.57 -3.11 12.21
C TYR A 88 1.58 -4.29 12.29
N GLY A 89 2.04 -5.53 12.06
CA GLY A 89 1.21 -6.72 12.17
C GLY A 89 0.09 -6.81 11.13
N LEU A 90 0.23 -6.14 10.00
CA LEU A 90 -0.75 -6.15 8.90
C LEU A 90 -0.74 -7.48 8.12
N LEU A 91 0.29 -8.31 8.31
CA LEU A 91 0.37 -9.64 7.71
C LEU A 91 -0.67 -10.63 8.26
N ASN A 92 -1.35 -10.29 9.36
CA ASN A 92 -2.52 -11.02 9.84
C ASN A 92 -3.72 -10.94 8.87
N ASP A 93 -3.75 -9.93 8.00
CA ASP A 93 -4.78 -9.80 6.98
C ASP A 93 -4.44 -10.68 5.76
N VAL A 94 -5.28 -11.69 5.50
CA VAL A 94 -5.11 -12.64 4.38
C VAL A 94 -5.04 -11.93 3.02
N PHE A 95 -5.73 -10.80 2.85
CA PHE A 95 -5.67 -10.02 1.61
C PHE A 95 -4.30 -9.37 1.43
N VAL A 96 -3.66 -8.94 2.52
CA VAL A 96 -2.31 -8.36 2.50
C VAL A 96 -1.28 -9.42 2.13
N GLY A 97 -1.32 -10.59 2.80
CA GLY A 97 -0.41 -11.69 2.51
C GLY A 97 -0.52 -12.18 1.06
N THR A 98 -1.76 -12.37 0.57
CA THR A 98 -2.03 -12.79 -0.82
C THR A 98 -1.49 -11.77 -1.83
N SER A 99 -1.66 -10.48 -1.56
CA SER A 99 -1.18 -9.41 -2.44
C SER A 99 0.35 -9.33 -2.48
N TYR A 100 1.02 -9.59 -1.36
CA TYR A 100 2.48 -9.67 -1.31
C TYR A 100 3.05 -10.89 -2.02
N LEU A 101 2.39 -12.05 -1.89
CA LEU A 101 2.76 -13.25 -2.65
C LEU A 101 2.67 -12.99 -4.15
N HIS A 102 1.59 -12.33 -4.60
CA HIS A 102 1.47 -11.91 -6.00
C HIS A 102 2.58 -10.94 -6.41
N PHE A 103 2.85 -9.91 -5.60
CA PHE A 103 3.93 -8.95 -5.85
C PHE A 103 5.28 -9.65 -6.03
N TYR A 104 5.68 -10.51 -5.09
CA TYR A 104 6.95 -11.24 -5.20
C TYR A 104 6.98 -12.23 -6.36
N GLY A 105 5.84 -12.83 -6.72
CA GLY A 105 5.71 -13.68 -7.89
C GLY A 105 5.96 -12.92 -9.20
N VAL A 106 5.37 -11.72 -9.36
CA VAL A 106 5.53 -10.89 -10.56
C VAL A 106 6.98 -10.44 -10.74
N TYR A 107 7.67 -10.11 -9.65
CA TYR A 107 9.08 -9.70 -9.69
C TYR A 107 10.07 -10.88 -9.69
N GLY A 108 9.60 -12.13 -9.68
CA GLY A 108 10.47 -13.31 -9.71
C GLY A 108 11.34 -13.46 -8.46
N LEU A 109 10.78 -13.16 -7.27
CA LEU A 109 11.46 -13.18 -5.98
C LEU A 109 10.97 -14.35 -5.09
N PRO A 110 11.26 -15.61 -5.45
CA PRO A 110 10.69 -16.78 -4.78
C PRO A 110 11.19 -16.94 -3.34
N CYS A 111 12.43 -16.52 -3.04
CA CYS A 111 12.96 -16.55 -1.68
C CYS A 111 12.17 -15.61 -0.76
N SER A 112 11.90 -14.39 -1.22
CA SER A 112 11.10 -13.40 -0.47
C SER A 112 9.65 -13.84 -0.29
N ALA A 113 9.06 -14.46 -1.32
CA ALA A 113 7.72 -15.04 -1.22
C ALA A 113 7.66 -16.17 -0.18
N LYS A 114 8.69 -17.02 -0.11
CA LYS A 114 8.79 -18.08 0.89
C LYS A 114 8.93 -17.50 2.30
N THR A 115 9.81 -16.53 2.51
CA THR A 115 9.97 -15.87 3.82
C THR A 115 8.66 -15.25 4.30
N LEU A 116 7.97 -14.51 3.43
CA LEU A 116 6.65 -13.95 3.75
C LEU A 116 5.65 -15.04 4.16
N PHE A 117 5.60 -16.16 3.44
CA PHE A 117 4.69 -17.27 3.77
C PHE A 117 5.01 -17.92 5.13
N GLU A 118 6.27 -17.94 5.53
CA GLU A 118 6.69 -18.42 6.85
C GLU A 118 6.27 -17.44 7.96
N GLU A 119 6.29 -16.14 7.69
CA GLU A 119 5.88 -15.05 8.58
C GLU A 119 4.35 -14.94 8.74
N MET A 120 3.55 -15.48 7.79
CA MET A 120 2.09 -15.45 7.86
C MET A 120 1.54 -16.35 8.99
N PRO A 121 0.63 -15.83 9.85
CA PRO A 121 0.08 -16.59 10.98
C PRO A 121 -0.93 -17.67 10.55
N GLU A 122 -1.74 -17.39 9.53
CA GLU A 122 -2.63 -18.37 8.89
C GLU A 122 -2.08 -18.76 7.51
N ARG A 123 -1.67 -20.02 7.39
CA ARG A 123 -1.17 -20.61 6.15
C ARG A 123 -2.31 -21.35 5.47
N ASN A 124 -2.98 -20.72 4.51
CA ASN A 124 -3.87 -21.48 3.62
C ASN A 124 -3.02 -22.31 2.67
N VAL A 125 -2.80 -23.57 3.04
CA VAL A 125 -2.28 -24.60 2.15
C VAL A 125 -3.46 -25.02 1.29
N VAL A 126 -3.51 -24.53 0.05
CA VAL A 126 -4.41 -25.12 -0.96
C VAL A 126 -3.74 -26.42 -1.38
N THR A 127 -4.08 -27.52 -0.69
CA THR A 127 -3.78 -28.90 -1.12
C THR A 127 -4.60 -29.28 -2.34
#